data_AF-A0A7C4EC60-F1
#
_entry.id   AF-A0A7C4EC60-F1
#
_cell.length_a   1.000
_cell.length_b   1.000
_cell.length_c   1.000
_cell.angle_alpha   90.00
_cell.angle_beta   90.00
_cell.angle_gamma   90.00
#
_symmetry.space_group_name_H-M   'P 1'
#
loop_
_entity.id
_entity.type
_entity.pdbx_description
1 polymer ?
#
loop_
_entity_poly.entity_id
_entity_poly.type
_entity_poly.pdbx_seq_one_letter_code
_entity_poly.pdbx_strand_id
1 'polypeptide(L)'
;MKRSLFALAVAAALAPGIVLAASTAAPVAAAVAQEPIKAVYHINEIDKARGLLANVRNHLRDDPAARIVVLANGGGIDFLLRDAVD
;
A
#
# COMPACT_ATOMS: atom_id res chain seq x y z
N MET A 1 -29.52 26.19 -6.36
CA MET A 1 -30.42 25.04 -6.14
C MET A 1 -30.37 24.64 -4.66
N LYS A 2 -31.48 24.90 -3.96
CA LYS A 2 -32.08 24.08 -2.88
C LYS A 2 -31.09 23.48 -1.86
N ARG A 3 -30.69 24.25 -0.85
CA ARG A 3 -31.32 24.33 0.50
C ARG A 3 -31.00 23.11 1.39
N SER A 4 -30.00 23.34 2.23
CA SER A 4 -29.79 22.72 3.54
C SER A 4 -31.11 22.49 4.27
N LEU A 5 -31.36 21.26 4.69
CA LEU A 5 -32.51 20.85 5.48
C LEU A 5 -32.03 20.33 6.83
N PHE A 6 -32.12 21.23 7.81
CA PHE A 6 -32.48 21.03 9.21
C PHE A 6 -32.71 19.57 9.66
N ALA A 7 -31.80 19.06 10.50
CA ALA A 7 -32.14 18.06 11.51
C ALA A 7 -32.03 18.72 12.89
N LEU A 8 -33.10 19.43 13.25
CA LEU A 8 -33.33 19.96 14.58
C LEU A 8 -33.85 18.80 15.45
N ALA A 9 -32.96 18.10 16.15
CA ALA A 9 -33.35 17.20 17.23
C ALA A 9 -33.24 17.98 18.55
N VAL A 10 -34.29 18.73 18.87
CA VAL A 10 -34.51 19.25 20.23
C VAL A 10 -35.12 18.12 21.04
N ALA A 11 -34.37 17.62 22.02
CA ALA A 11 -34.91 16.89 23.16
C ALA A 11 -34.22 17.45 24.41
N ALA A 12 -34.83 18.48 24.99
CA ALA A 12 -34.47 19.00 26.30
C ALA A 12 -35.08 18.10 27.37
N ALA A 13 -34.25 17.55 28.25
CA ALA A 13 -34.66 17.13 29.59
C ALA A 13 -33.46 17.29 30.54
N LEU A 14 -33.49 18.35 31.34
CA LEU A 14 -32.60 18.53 32.49
C LEU A 14 -33.04 17.62 33.65
N ALA A 15 -32.11 16.82 34.17
CA ALA A 15 -32.05 16.45 35.59
C ALA A 15 -30.58 16.14 35.97
N PRO A 16 -30.04 16.71 37.07
CA PRO A 16 -28.64 16.51 37.45
C PRO A 16 -28.51 15.26 38.32
N GLY A 17 -27.59 14.37 37.94
CA GLY A 17 -27.17 13.25 38.78
C GLY A 17 -27.65 11.90 38.27
N ILE A 18 -26.77 11.25 37.52
CA ILE A 18 -26.43 9.81 37.58
C ILE A 18 -25.26 9.67 36.60
N VAL A 19 -24.09 9.29 37.13
CA VAL A 19 -22.92 8.94 36.35
C VAL A 19 -23.24 7.64 35.60
N LEU A 20 -23.62 7.74 34.33
CA LEU A 20 -23.71 6.58 33.45
C LEU A 20 -22.41 6.51 32.66
N ALA A 21 -21.49 5.65 33.11
CA ALA A 21 -20.31 5.26 32.37
C ALA A 21 -20.75 4.51 31.10
N ALA A 22 -21.04 5.26 30.03
CA ALA A 22 -21.29 4.70 28.71
C ALA A 22 -19.96 4.34 28.07
N SER A 23 -19.42 3.17 28.42
CA SER A 23 -18.35 2.53 27.65
C SER A 23 -18.94 2.03 26.32
N THR A 24 -18.99 2.91 25.33
CA THR A 24 -19.24 2.51 23.94
C THR A 24 -17.97 1.87 23.41
N ALA A 25 -17.92 0.53 23.50
CA ALA A 25 -16.89 -0.27 22.86
C ALA A 25 -16.90 0.04 21.36
N ALA A 26 -15.89 0.79 20.89
CA ALA A 26 -15.69 1.04 19.48
C ALA A 26 -15.44 -0.30 18.76
N PRO A 27 -16.07 -0.55 17.59
CA PRO A 27 -15.76 -1.75 16.83
C PRO A 27 -14.30 -1.66 16.37
N VAL A 28 -13.47 -2.58 16.86
CA VAL A 28 -12.12 -2.79 16.30
C VAL A 28 -12.34 -3.40 14.92
N ALA A 29 -12.25 -2.56 13.88
CA ALA A 29 -12.21 -3.05 12.52
C ALA A 29 -10.97 -3.95 12.38
N ALA A 30 -11.20 -5.25 12.17
CA ALA A 30 -10.13 -6.18 11.88
C ALA A 30 -9.40 -5.69 10.63
N ALA A 31 -8.11 -5.38 10.75
CA ALA A 31 -7.27 -5.05 9.61
C ALA A 31 -7.21 -6.29 8.71
N VAL A 32 -7.85 -6.21 7.55
CA VAL A 32 -7.70 -7.23 6.50
C VAL A 32 -6.27 -7.11 5.99
N ALA A 33 -5.46 -8.14 6.21
CA ALA A 33 -4.12 -8.20 5.65
C ALA A 33 -4.24 -8.13 4.11
N GLN A 34 -3.74 -7.06 3.51
CA GLN A 34 -3.71 -6.93 2.05
C GLN A 34 -2.67 -7.92 1.50
N GLU A 35 -3.02 -8.61 0.40
CA GLU A 35 -2.04 -9.44 -0.28
C GLU A 35 -0.83 -8.59 -0.70
N PRO A 36 0.40 -9.15 -0.65
CA PRO A 36 1.57 -8.40 -1.06
C PRO A 36 1.49 -7.98 -2.54
N ILE A 37 1.91 -6.76 -2.83
CA ILE A 37 1.92 -6.20 -4.19
C ILE A 37 2.85 -7.04 -5.05
N LYS A 38 2.39 -7.42 -6.26
CA LYS A 38 3.15 -8.20 -7.24
C LYS A 38 3.60 -7.29 -8.37
N ALA A 39 4.90 -7.18 -8.61
CA ALA A 39 5.46 -6.34 -9.67
C ALA A 39 6.42 -7.13 -10.57
N VAL A 40 6.41 -6.79 -11.86
CA VAL A 40 7.33 -7.36 -12.86
C VAL A 40 8.15 -6.24 -13.48
N TYR A 41 9.47 -6.34 -13.40
CA TYR A 41 10.41 -5.48 -14.11
C TYR A 41 10.94 -6.22 -15.33
N HIS A 42 10.99 -5.56 -16.48
CA HIS A 42 11.54 -6.13 -17.70
C HIS A 42 12.86 -5.45 -18.06
N ILE A 43 13.82 -6.24 -18.54
CA ILE A 43 15.10 -5.77 -19.06
C ILE A 43 15.44 -6.47 -20.37
N ASN A 44 15.82 -5.67 -21.36
CA ASN A 44 16.23 -6.09 -22.70
C ASN A 44 17.64 -5.62 -23.07
N GLU A 45 18.26 -4.74 -22.26
CA GLU A 45 19.56 -4.12 -22.49
C GLU A 45 20.38 -4.11 -21.19
N ILE A 46 21.62 -4.61 -21.24
CA ILE A 46 22.49 -4.73 -20.06
C ILE A 46 22.79 -3.39 -19.37
N ASP A 47 22.95 -2.30 -20.13
CA ASP A 47 23.29 -0.98 -19.60
C ASP A 47 22.23 -0.42 -18.63
N LYS A 48 21.00 -0.92 -18.72
CA LYS A 48 19.89 -0.50 -17.85
C LYS A 48 19.82 -1.28 -16.53
N ALA A 49 20.59 -2.36 -16.38
CA ALA A 49 20.50 -3.27 -15.23
C ALA A 49 20.71 -2.57 -13.89
N ARG A 50 21.70 -1.68 -13.80
CA ARG A 50 22.00 -0.94 -12.57
C ARG A 50 20.84 -0.03 -12.14
N GLY A 51 20.24 0.68 -13.08
CA GLY A 51 19.09 1.55 -12.83
C GLY A 51 17.86 0.75 -12.41
N LEU A 52 17.60 -0.38 -13.09
CA LEU A 52 16.52 -1.29 -12.73
C LEU A 52 16.67 -1.80 -11.29
N LEU A 53 17.87 -2.27 -10.90
CA LEU A 53 18.11 -2.74 -9.53
C LEU A 53 17.94 -1.64 -8.48
N ALA A 54 18.31 -0.40 -8.80
CA ALA A 54 18.05 0.75 -7.93
C ALA A 54 16.54 0.97 -7.73
N ASN A 55 15.75 0.85 -8.80
CA ASN A 55 14.30 0.96 -8.73
C ASN A 55 13.67 -0.18 -7.92
N VAL A 56 14.13 -1.42 -8.11
CA VAL A 56 13.69 -2.58 -7.30
C VAL A 56 13.97 -2.34 -5.83
N ARG A 57 15.18 -1.86 -5.48
CA ARG A 57 15.53 -1.50 -4.11
C ARG A 57 14.64 -0.41 -3.53
N ASN A 58 14.33 0.63 -4.33
CA ASN A 58 13.42 1.67 -3.86
C ASN A 58 12.02 1.10 -3.61
N HIS A 59 11.50 0.26 -4.50
CA HIS A 59 10.21 -0.39 -4.35
C HIS A 59 10.14 -1.21 -3.06
N LEU A 60 11.15 -2.06 -2.80
CA LEU A 60 11.20 -2.87 -1.58
C LEU A 60 11.40 -2.05 -0.30
N ARG A 61 11.98 -0.85 -0.40
CA ARG A 61 12.09 0.07 0.74
C ARG A 61 10.73 0.69 1.08
N ASP A 62 9.94 1.01 0.06
CA ASP A 62 8.63 1.64 0.20
C ASP A 62 7.55 0.59 0.57
N ASP A 63 7.63 -0.62 0.00
CA ASP A 63 6.84 -1.79 0.38
C ASP A 63 7.74 -3.04 0.56
N PRO A 64 8.11 -3.37 1.81
CA PRO A 64 8.93 -4.55 2.11
C PRO A 64 8.22 -5.88 1.88
N ALA A 65 6.89 -5.90 1.79
CA ALA A 65 6.14 -7.13 1.55
C ALA A 65 6.08 -7.49 0.06
N ALA A 66 6.34 -6.53 -0.83
CA ALA A 66 6.20 -6.69 -2.27
C ALA A 66 6.95 -7.91 -2.83
N ARG A 67 6.30 -8.61 -3.75
CA ARG A 67 6.87 -9.72 -4.53
C ARG A 67 7.27 -9.20 -5.90
N ILE A 68 8.58 -9.14 -6.16
CA ILE A 68 9.12 -8.59 -7.39
C ILE A 68 9.77 -9.68 -8.23
N VAL A 69 9.43 -9.72 -9.52
CA VAL A 69 10.06 -10.59 -10.52
C VAL A 69 10.77 -9.72 -11.55
N VAL A 70 12.02 -10.06 -11.88
CA VAL A 70 12.76 -9.42 -12.97
C VAL A 70 12.80 -10.38 -14.16
N LEU A 71 12.20 -9.99 -15.27
CA LEU A 71 12.19 -10.71 -16.53
C LEU A 71 13.30 -10.16 -17.43
N ALA A 72 14.29 -10.98 -17.73
CA ALA A 72 15.33 -10.66 -18.70
C ALA A 72 15.08 -11.37 -20.04
N ASN A 73 15.26 -10.66 -21.15
CA ASN A 73 15.28 -11.25 -22.50
C ASN A 73 16.25 -10.48 -23.41
N GLY A 74 16.55 -11.01 -24.61
CA GLY A 74 17.48 -10.37 -25.56
C GLY A 74 18.85 -10.11 -24.93
N GLY A 75 19.44 -8.93 -25.19
CA GLY A 75 20.70 -8.48 -24.57
C GLY A 75 20.59 -8.18 -23.06
N GLY A 76 19.38 -8.25 -22.49
CA GLY A 76 19.18 -8.21 -21.04
C GLY A 76 19.55 -9.52 -20.36
N ILE A 77 19.69 -10.62 -21.11
CA ILE A 77 20.08 -11.94 -20.55
C ILE A 77 21.51 -11.86 -19.99
N ASP A 78 22.38 -11.05 -20.58
CA ASP A 78 23.79 -10.92 -20.18
C ASP A 78 23.94 -10.42 -18.73
N PHE A 79 22.95 -9.69 -18.21
CA PHE A 79 22.88 -9.32 -16.79
C PHE A 79 22.80 -10.53 -15.84
N LEU A 80 22.19 -11.63 -16.28
CA LEU A 80 22.07 -12.86 -15.48
C LEU A 80 23.29 -13.77 -15.61
N LEU A 81 24.15 -13.51 -16.58
CA LEU A 81 25.34 -14.30 -16.83
C LEU A 81 26.50 -13.81 -15.96
N ARG A 82 27.24 -14.77 -15.42
CA ARG A 82 28.44 -14.50 -14.63
C ARG A 82 29.64 -14.61 -15.56
N ASP A 83 30.50 -13.59 -15.55
CA ASP A 83 31.68 -13.50 -16.43
C ASP A 83 31.33 -13.53 -17.93
N ALA A 84 30.23 -12.87 -18.32
CA ALA A 84 29.87 -12.74 -19.73
C ALA A 84 30.99 -12.04 -20.51
N VAL A 85 31.50 -12.71 -21.55
CA VAL A 85 32.47 -12.17 -22.49
C VAL A 85 31.84 -12.27 -23.87
N ASP A 86 31.83 -11.17 -24.61
CA ASP A 86 31.34 -11.09 -25.99
C ASP A 86 32.12 -12.02 -26.94
#